data_AF-A0A2H9L946-F1
#
_entry.id   AF-A0A2H9L946-F1
#
_cell.length_a   1.000
_cell.length_b   1.000
_cell.length_c   1.000
_cell.angle_alpha   90.00
_cell.angle_beta   90.00
_cell.angle_gamma   90.00
#
_symmetry.space_group_name_H-M   'P 1'
#
loop_
_entity.id
_entity.type
_entity.pdbx_description
1 polymer ?
#
loop_
_entity_poly.entity_id
_entity_poly.type
_entity_poly.pdbx_seq_one_letter_code
_entity_poly.pdbx_strand_id
1 'polypeptide(L)'
;MEARKKILLSALFYPLTVAMISAGLVAAVMIILKVRMIVIATVVFWFYWVCTASIYMMSRKLAEMLEMKKLFLGFFVTSSALTALTTILFVLDQLGIIAAPP
;
A
#
# COMPACT_ATOMS: atom_id res chain seq x y z
N MET A 1 14.80 19.66 -20.13
CA MET A 1 14.91 18.71 -19.00
C MET A 1 13.55 18.31 -18.39
N GLU A 2 12.48 19.10 -18.52
CA GLU A 2 11.16 18.76 -17.95
C GLU A 2 10.47 17.54 -18.57
N ALA A 3 10.62 17.31 -19.88
CA ALA A 3 10.00 16.17 -20.55
C ALA A 3 10.48 14.81 -19.99
N ARG A 4 11.79 14.66 -19.72
CA ARG A 4 12.33 13.47 -19.04
C ARG A 4 11.78 13.33 -17.63
N LYS A 5 11.65 14.44 -16.88
CA LYS A 5 11.11 14.44 -15.52
C LYS A 5 9.65 13.96 -15.50
N LYS A 6 8.82 14.42 -16.45
CA LYS A 6 7.43 13.96 -16.63
C LYS A 6 7.35 12.48 -17.00
N ILE A 7 8.22 11.99 -17.88
CA ILE A 7 8.26 10.58 -18.28
C ILE A 7 8.70 9.67 -17.13
N LEU A 8 9.68 10.10 -16.32
CA LEU A 8 10.06 9.36 -15.11
C LEU A 8 8.94 9.37 -14.06
N LEU A 9 8.23 10.49 -13.90
CA LEU A 9 7.06 10.59 -13.02
C LEU A 9 5.93 9.66 -13.47
N SER A 10 5.60 9.63 -14.75
CA SER A 10 4.55 8.73 -15.26
C SER A 10 4.95 7.26 -15.14
N ALA A 11 6.23 6.92 -15.38
CA ALA A 11 6.75 5.56 -15.18
C ALA A 11 6.67 5.10 -13.71
N LEU A 12 6.68 6.05 -12.77
CA LEU A 12 6.64 5.79 -11.33
C LEU A 12 5.20 5.69 -10.80
N PHE A 13 4.31 6.57 -11.29
CA PHE A 13 2.89 6.55 -10.93
C PHE A 13 2.13 5.39 -11.57
N TYR A 14 2.53 4.94 -12.76
CA TYR A 14 1.88 3.82 -13.45
C TYR A 14 1.78 2.55 -12.59
N PRO A 15 2.88 1.98 -12.04
CA PRO A 15 2.80 0.81 -11.18
C PRO A 15 2.07 1.08 -9.86
N LEU A 16 2.11 2.31 -9.33
CA LEU A 16 1.34 2.69 -8.15
C LEU A 16 -0.17 2.63 -8.43
N THR A 17 -0.60 3.12 -9.59
CA THR A 17 -2.00 3.13 -10.01
C THR A 17 -2.51 1.70 -10.19
N VAL A 18 -1.70 0.84 -10.82
CA VAL A 18 -2.01 -0.60 -10.99
C VAL A 18 -2.12 -1.30 -9.62
N ALA A 19 -1.21 -1.01 -8.69
CA ALA A 19 -1.28 -1.54 -7.31
C ALA A 19 -2.54 -1.08 -6.59
N MET A 20 -2.97 0.17 -6.77
CA MET A 20 -4.17 0.71 -6.13
C MET A 20 -5.45 0.10 -6.71
N ILE A 21 -5.52 -0.08 -8.04
CA ILE A 21 -6.64 -0.75 -8.71
C ILE A 21 -6.75 -2.22 -8.28
N SER A 22 -5.62 -2.94 -8.24
CA SER A 22 -5.59 -4.34 -7.80
C SER A 22 -5.95 -4.50 -6.32
N ALA A 23 -5.45 -3.61 -5.44
CA ALA A 23 -5.85 -3.57 -4.04
C ALA A 23 -7.36 -3.33 -3.88
N GLY A 24 -7.95 -2.42 -4.66
CA GLY A 24 -9.39 -2.19 -4.70
C GLY A 24 -10.20 -3.39 -5.21
N LEU A 25 -9.70 -4.09 -6.23
CA LEU A 25 -10.31 -5.31 -6.74
C LEU A 25 -10.32 -6.42 -5.68
N VAL A 26 -9.19 -6.62 -4.98
CA VAL A 26 -9.08 -7.59 -3.87
C VAL A 26 -10.08 -7.25 -2.77
N ALA A 27 -10.17 -5.97 -2.40
CA ALA A 27 -11.16 -5.51 -1.41
C ALA A 27 -12.59 -5.83 -1.86
N ALA A 28 -12.95 -5.53 -3.12
CA ALA A 28 -14.27 -5.79 -3.67
C ALA A 28 -14.63 -7.28 -3.66
N VAL A 29 -13.70 -8.15 -4.07
CA VAL A 29 -13.89 -9.61 -4.04
C VAL A 29 -14.13 -10.10 -2.61
N MET A 30 -13.35 -9.62 -1.64
CA MET A 30 -13.52 -10.03 -0.24
C MET A 30 -14.82 -9.51 0.37
N ILE A 31 -15.28 -8.32 -0.02
CA ILE A 31 -16.60 -7.79 0.37
C ILE A 31 -17.72 -8.69 -0.18
N ILE A 32 -17.63 -9.09 -1.45
CA ILE A 32 -18.61 -10.01 -2.06
C ILE A 32 -18.63 -11.37 -1.34
N LEU A 33 -17.47 -11.85 -0.89
CA LEU A 33 -17.33 -13.09 -0.12
C LEU A 33 -17.74 -12.96 1.36
N LYS A 34 -18.30 -11.81 1.80
CA LYS A 34 -18.69 -11.52 3.19
C LYS A 34 -17.57 -11.77 4.21
N VAL A 35 -16.33 -11.50 3.82
CA VAL A 35 -15.18 -11.57 4.72
C VAL A 35 -15.28 -10.43 5.75
N ARG A 36 -14.90 -10.68 7.01
CA ARG A 36 -14.87 -9.65 8.06
C ARG A 36 -14.01 -8.47 7.62
N MET A 37 -14.52 -7.23 7.78
CA MET A 37 -13.83 -6.00 7.36
C MET A 37 -12.38 -5.91 7.83
N ILE A 38 -12.08 -6.41 9.03
CA ILE A 38 -10.73 -6.39 9.60
C ILE A 38 -9.75 -7.25 8.77
N VAL A 39 -10.19 -8.42 8.30
CA VAL A 39 -9.40 -9.30 7.44
C VAL A 39 -9.18 -8.63 6.08
N ILE A 40 -10.23 -7.98 5.54
CA ILE A 40 -10.14 -7.24 4.27
C ILE A 40 -9.11 -6.13 4.37
N ALA A 41 -9.18 -5.31 5.42
CA ALA A 41 -8.23 -4.24 5.67
C ALA A 41 -6.80 -4.80 5.77
N THR A 42 -6.58 -5.83 6.58
CA THR A 42 -5.25 -6.43 6.75
C THR A 42 -4.67 -6.96 5.44
N VAL A 43 -5.43 -7.71 4.64
CA VAL A 43 -4.92 -8.26 3.38
C VAL A 43 -4.66 -7.16 2.35
N VAL A 44 -5.56 -6.18 2.25
CA VAL A 44 -5.41 -5.04 1.33
C VAL A 44 -4.20 -4.19 1.70
N PHE A 45 -3.99 -3.90 2.99
CA PHE A 45 -2.81 -3.17 3.46
C PHE A 45 -1.53 -3.96 3.25
N TRP A 46 -1.53 -5.27 3.49
CA TRP A 46 -0.35 -6.11 3.24
C TRP A 46 0.03 -6.13 1.77
N PHE A 47 -0.97 -6.29 0.90
CA PHE A 47 -0.78 -6.27 -0.54
C PHE A 47 -0.25 -4.90 -0.99
N TYR A 48 -0.84 -3.81 -0.48
CA TYR A 48 -0.38 -2.45 -0.74
C TYR A 48 1.05 -2.22 -0.25
N TRP A 49 1.43 -2.78 0.91
CA TRP A 49 2.80 -2.70 1.43
C TRP A 49 3.80 -3.41 0.52
N VAL A 50 3.53 -4.66 0.15
CA VAL A 50 4.41 -5.45 -0.73
C VAL A 50 4.56 -4.77 -2.10
N CYS A 51 3.47 -4.24 -2.66
CA CYS A 51 3.51 -3.46 -3.90
C CYS A 51 4.33 -2.17 -3.72
N THR A 52 4.09 -1.40 -2.67
CA THR A 52 4.82 -0.15 -2.39
C THR A 52 6.32 -0.43 -2.19
N ALA A 53 6.67 -1.51 -1.48
CA ALA A 53 8.05 -1.94 -1.28
C ALA A 53 8.73 -2.35 -2.59
N SER A 54 8.03 -3.11 -3.44
CA SER A 54 8.53 -3.52 -4.76
C SER A 54 8.75 -2.32 -5.67
N ILE A 55 7.79 -1.40 -5.70
CA ILE A 55 7.90 -0.14 -6.46
C ILE A 55 9.06 0.69 -5.91
N TYR A 56 9.22 0.80 -4.59
CA TYR A 56 10.33 1.51 -3.98
C TYR A 56 11.69 0.91 -4.35
N MET A 57 11.84 -0.42 -4.28
CA MET A 57 13.09 -1.08 -4.69
C MET A 57 13.41 -0.85 -6.16
N MET A 58 12.42 -0.97 -7.04
CA MET A 58 12.59 -0.77 -8.48
C MET A 58 12.88 0.70 -8.82
N SER A 59 12.28 1.61 -8.04
CA SER A 59 12.35 3.06 -8.26
C SER A 59 13.45 3.75 -7.48
N ARG A 60 14.16 3.07 -6.58
CA ARG A 60 15.25 3.64 -5.77
C ARG A 60 16.28 4.36 -6.64
N LYS A 61 16.65 3.77 -7.78
CA LYS A 61 17.57 4.37 -8.76
C LYS A 61 16.97 5.60 -9.48
N LEU A 62 15.68 5.59 -9.79
CA LEU A 62 14.98 6.75 -10.39
C LEU A 62 14.78 7.89 -9.38
N ALA A 63 14.45 7.57 -8.13
CA ALA A 63 14.21 8.53 -7.06
C ALA A 63 15.50 9.23 -6.61
N GLU A 64 16.65 8.55 -6.67
CA GLU A 64 17.96 9.17 -6.48
C GLU A 64 18.30 10.17 -7.58
N MET A 65 17.91 9.92 -8.84
CA MET A 65 18.10 10.88 -9.93
C MET A 65 17.13 12.08 -9.90
N LEU A 66 15.96 11.97 -9.24
CA LEU A 66 14.93 13.01 -9.26
C LEU A 66 14.87 13.92 -8.03
N GLU A 67 15.73 13.71 -7.02
CA GLU A 67 15.64 14.34 -5.68
C GLU A 67 14.29 14.16 -4.96
N MET A 68 13.36 13.38 -5.52
CA MET A 68 12.05 13.07 -4.92
C MET A 68 12.12 12.00 -3.82
N LYS A 69 13.32 11.72 -3.32
CA LYS A 69 13.59 10.74 -2.27
C LYS A 69 12.69 10.95 -1.06
N LYS A 70 12.45 12.20 -0.64
CA LYS A 70 11.58 12.54 0.50
C LYS A 70 10.11 12.17 0.30
N LEU A 71 9.54 12.38 -0.88
CA LEU A 71 8.14 12.03 -1.17
C LEU A 71 7.93 10.52 -1.16
N PHE A 72 8.85 9.78 -1.76
CA PHE A 72 8.79 8.32 -1.79
C PHE A 72 9.03 7.70 -0.41
N LEU A 73 9.99 8.24 0.34
CA LEU A 73 10.25 7.82 1.70
C LEU A 73 9.05 8.13 2.60
N GLY A 74 8.41 9.30 2.43
CA GLY A 74 7.18 9.67 3.13
C GLY A 74 6.05 8.67 2.86
N PHE A 75 5.79 8.34 1.59
CA PHE A 75 4.80 7.33 1.20
C PHE A 75 5.11 5.94 1.76
N PHE A 76 6.38 5.55 1.77
CA PHE A 76 6.80 4.27 2.33
C PHE A 76 6.60 4.22 3.84
N VAL A 77 6.94 5.29 4.56
CA VAL A 77 6.76 5.39 6.01
C VAL A 77 5.28 5.41 6.39
N THR A 78 4.43 6.18 5.69
CA THR A 78 2.99 6.20 5.96
C THR A 78 2.33 4.86 5.65
N SER A 79 2.68 4.23 4.53
CA SER A 79 2.20 2.89 4.18
C SER A 79 2.63 1.84 5.21
N SER A 80 3.89 1.90 5.67
CA SER A 80 4.41 1.01 6.72
C SER A 80 3.70 1.23 8.06
N ALA A 81 3.46 2.48 8.44
CA ALA A 81 2.75 2.82 9.67
C ALA A 81 1.30 2.33 9.65
N LEU A 82 0.56 2.57 8.56
CA LEU A 82 -0.81 2.04 8.41
C LEU A 82 -0.82 0.50 8.40
N THR A 83 0.17 -0.13 7.77
CA THR A 83 0.20 -1.59 7.74
C THR A 83 0.51 -2.17 9.11
N ALA A 84 1.42 -1.56 9.88
CA ALA A 84 1.68 -1.93 11.27
C ALA A 84 0.43 -1.76 12.14
N LEU A 85 -0.29 -0.64 11.99
CA LEU A 85 -1.51 -0.36 12.74
C LEU A 85 -2.61 -1.39 12.45
N THR A 86 -2.80 -1.74 11.18
CA THR A 86 -3.78 -2.75 10.76
C THR A 86 -3.39 -4.17 11.13
N THR A 87 -2.11 -4.51 11.17
CA THR A 87 -1.66 -5.80 11.74
C THR A 87 -1.85 -5.87 13.24
N ILE A 88 -1.57 -4.80 13.97
CA ILE A 88 -1.81 -4.74 15.42
C ILE A 88 -3.30 -4.90 15.71
N LEU A 89 -4.17 -4.19 15.00
CA LEU A 89 -5.62 -4.32 15.11
C LEU A 89 -6.10 -5.73 14.78
N PHE A 90 -5.55 -6.37 13.74
CA PHE A 90 -5.85 -7.75 13.39
C PHE A 90 -5.46 -8.75 14.48
N VAL A 91 -4.25 -8.60 15.04
CA VAL A 91 -3.77 -9.47 16.13
C VAL A 91 -4.63 -9.28 17.38
N LEU A 92 -5.02 -8.04 17.69
CA LEU A 92 -5.92 -7.73 18.81
C LEU A 92 -7.35 -8.29 18.62
N ASP A 93 -7.87 -8.32 17.38
CA ASP A 93 -9.13 -9.00 17.03
C ASP A 93 -9.01 -10.52 17.19
N GLN A 94 -7.91 -11.13 16.71
CA GLN A 94 -7.64 -12.56 16.88
C GLN A 94 -7.49 -12.98 18.35
N LEU A 95 -6.93 -12.10 19.20
CA LEU A 95 -6.81 -12.30 20.64
C LEU A 95 -8.13 -12.07 21.39
N GLY A 96 -9.21 -11.67 20.72
CA GLY A 96 -10.51 -11.41 21.32
C GLY A 96 -10.56 -10.18 22.23
N ILE A 97 -9.52 -9.33 22.20
CA ILE A 97 -9.42 -8.11 23.02
C ILE A 97 -10.30 -7.00 22.42
N ILE A 98 -10.37 -6.95 21.10
CA ILE A 98 -11.26 -6.06 20.35
C ILE A 98 -12.43 -6.92 19.88
N ALA A 99 -13.35 -7.24 20.79
CA ALA A 99 -14.66 -7.73 20.39
C ALA A 99 -15.41 -6.59 19.68
N ALA A 100 -15.30 -6.51 18.36
CA ALA A 100 -16.24 -5.73 17.57
C ALA A 100 -17.52 -6.57 17.38
N PRO A 101 -18.72 -6.02 17.67
CA PRO A 101 -19.99 -6.72 17.44
C PRO A 101 -20.20 -7.03 15.95
N PRO A 102 -21.10 -7.99 15.63
CA PRO A 102 -21.27 -8.58 14.30
C PRO A 102 -21.54 -7.59 13.16
#